data_AF-A0A1S1HZP7-F1
#
_entry.id   AF-A0A1S1HZP7-F1
#
_cell.length_a   1.000
_cell.length_b   1.000
_cell.length_c   1.000
_cell.angle_alpha   90.00
_cell.angle_beta   90.00
_cell.angle_gamma   90.00
#
_symmetry.space_group_name_H-M   'P 1'
#
loop_
_entity.id
_entity.type
_entity.pdbx_description
1 polymer ?
#
loop_
_entity_poly.entity_id
_entity_poly.type
_entity_poly.pdbx_seq_one_letter_code
_entity_poly.pdbx_strand_id
1 'polypeptide(L)' 'MARLTYIYCATMASQAEQLGRYSQAHTHWKDAAKMARKSENRVWAENRAEFCLKAPIFIRDRHENTDRKTV' A
#
# COMPACT_ATOMS: atom_id res chain seq x y z
N MET A 1 -13.48 18.92 -12.72
CA MET A 1 -12.27 18.28 -12.14
C MET A 1 -12.66 17.68 -10.80
N ALA A 2 -12.68 16.35 -10.66
CA ALA A 2 -13.02 15.72 -9.39
C ALA A 2 -11.95 16.04 -8.35
N ARG A 3 -12.34 16.61 -7.21
CA ARG A 3 -11.41 16.92 -6.12
C ARG A 3 -10.98 15.59 -5.51
N LEU A 4 -9.74 15.18 -5.76
CA LEU A 4 -9.13 14.03 -5.07
C LEU A 4 -9.15 14.33 -3.56
N THR A 5 -9.77 13.44 -2.79
CA THR A 5 -9.87 13.55 -1.33
C THR A 5 -9.07 12.44 -0.67
N TYR A 6 -8.72 12.63 0.60
CA TYR A 6 -8.12 11.59 1.43
C TYR A 6 -8.87 10.25 1.31
N ILE A 7 -10.21 10.29 1.39
CA ILE A 7 -11.06 9.09 1.32
C ILE A 7 -10.91 8.41 -0.03
N TYR A 8 -10.94 9.17 -1.14
CA TYR A 8 -10.76 8.60 -2.47
C TYR A 8 -9.41 7.90 -2.62
N CYS A 9 -8.31 8.55 -2.22
CA CYS A 9 -6.98 7.96 -2.28
C CYS A 9 -6.86 6.72 -1.39
N ALA A 10 -7.44 6.76 -0.19
CA ALA A 10 -7.47 5.62 0.74
C ALA A 10 -8.27 4.43 0.19
N THR A 11 -9.42 4.68 -0.47
CA THR A 11 -10.21 3.63 -1.13
C THR A 11 -9.44 2.99 -2.27
N MET A 12 -8.82 3.79 -3.15
CA MET A 12 -8.00 3.26 -4.24
C MET A 12 -6.80 2.48 -3.72
N ALA A 13 -6.16 2.96 -2.66
CA ALA A 13 -5.05 2.26 -2.02
C ALA A 13 -5.49 0.90 -1.46
N SER A 14 -6.61 0.86 -0.73
CA SER A 14 -7.16 -0.38 -0.16
C SER A 14 -7.55 -1.40 -1.24
N GLN A 15 -8.15 -0.95 -2.35
CA GLN A 15 -8.44 -1.84 -3.49
C GLN A 15 -7.16 -2.40 -4.11
N ALA A 16 -6.12 -1.56 -4.27
CA ALA A 16 -4.83 -2.02 -4.79
C ALA A 16 -4.16 -3.05 -3.85
N GLU A 17 -4.30 -2.92 -2.53
CA GLU A 17 -3.83 -3.93 -1.57
C GLU A 17 -4.57 -5.25 -1.72
N GLN A 18 -5.90 -5.22 -1.86
CA GLN A 18 -6.72 -6.43 -2.05
C GLN A 18 -6.35 -7.18 -3.32
N LEU A 19 -5.95 -6.46 -4.37
CA LEU A 19 -5.48 -7.03 -5.64
C LEU A 19 -4.00 -7.46 -5.60
N GLY A 20 -3.32 -7.35 -4.46
CA GLY A 20 -1.89 -7.65 -4.33
C GLY A 20 -0.95 -6.66 -5.04
N ARG A 21 -1.48 -5.52 -5.50
CA ARG A 21 -0.73 -4.48 -6.23
C ARG A 21 -0.12 -3.47 -5.26
N TYR A 22 0.75 -3.97 -4.39
CA TYR A 22 1.29 -3.17 -3.28
C TYR A 22 2.10 -1.94 -3.74
N SER A 23 2.76 -1.98 -4.90
CA SER A 23 3.45 -0.81 -5.46
C SER A 23 2.48 0.34 -5.81
N GLN A 24 1.29 0.00 -6.35
CA GLN A 24 0.25 0.98 -6.63
C GLN A 24 -0.42 1.48 -5.34
N ALA A 25 -0.66 0.56 -4.39
CA ALA A 25 -1.18 0.90 -3.07
C ALA A 25 -0.26 1.89 -2.33
N HIS A 26 1.06 1.70 -2.39
CA HIS A 26 2.04 2.60 -1.79
C HIS A 26 1.85 4.05 -2.29
N THR A 27 1.76 4.23 -3.61
CA THR A 27 1.58 5.56 -4.22
C THR A 27 0.28 6.21 -3.75
N HIS A 28 -0.83 5.45 -3.76
CA HIS A 28 -2.12 5.96 -3.31
C HIS A 28 -2.14 6.31 -1.82
N TRP A 29 -1.46 5.53 -0.97
CA TRP A 29 -1.29 5.85 0.45
C TRP A 29 -0.46 7.11 0.67
N LYS A 30 0.61 7.30 -0.12
CA LYS A 30 1.43 8.52 -0.06
C LYS A 30 0.63 9.76 -0.44
N ASP A 31 -0.22 9.66 -1.45
CA ASP A 31 -1.08 10.78 -1.86
C ASP A 31 -2.21 11.02 -0.85
N ALA A 32 -2.74 9.96 -0.22
CA ALA A 32 -3.67 10.10 0.90
C ALA A 32 -3.02 10.86 2.07
N ALA A 33 -1.77 10.54 2.44
CA ALA A 33 -1.05 11.22 3.51
C ALA A 33 -0.90 12.73 3.25
N LYS A 34 -0.58 13.13 2.01
CA LYS A 34 -0.50 14.56 1.62
C LYS A 34 -1.84 15.28 1.71
N MET A 35 -2.95 14.56 1.48
CA MET A 35 -4.31 15.11 1.51
C MET A 35 -4.95 15.09 2.90
N ALA A 36 -4.35 14.36 3.85
CA ALA A 36 -4.86 14.23 5.19
C ALA A 36 -4.77 15.58 5.93
N ARG A 37 -5.93 16.09 6.36
CA ARG A 37 -6.01 17.29 7.20
C ARG A 37 -5.77 17.00 8.69
N LYS A 38 -5.99 15.75 9.09
CA LYS A 38 -5.80 15.25 10.46
C LYS A 38 -4.46 14.53 10.54
N SER A 39 -3.71 14.75 11.61
CA SER A 39 -2.41 14.11 11.84
C SER A 39 -2.54 12.59 11.94
N GLU A 40 -3.61 12.08 12.56
CA GLU A 40 -3.86 10.65 12.71
C GLU A 40 -4.01 9.97 11.34
N ASN A 41 -4.78 10.60 10.44
CA ASN A 41 -4.99 10.11 9.09
C ASN A 41 -3.70 10.16 8.25
N ARG A 42 -2.86 11.18 8.48
CA ARG A 42 -1.56 11.29 7.82
C ARG A 42 -0.63 10.17 8.26
N VAL A 43 -0.46 10.00 9.57
CA VAL A 43 0.40 8.96 10.16
C VAL A 43 -0.07 7.57 9.75
N TRP A 44 -1.38 7.33 9.77
CA TRP A 44 -1.93 6.05 9.32
C TRP A 44 -1.60 5.77 7.85
N ALA A 45 -1.79 6.75 6.97
CA ALA A 45 -1.48 6.62 5.56
C ALA A 45 0.03 6.45 5.29
N GLU A 46 0.91 7.15 6.03
CA GLU A 46 2.36 7.00 5.95
C GLU A 46 2.79 5.58 6.36
N ASN A 47 2.32 5.11 7.52
CA ASN A 47 2.60 3.76 8.00
C ASN A 47 2.12 2.69 7.01
N ARG A 48 0.95 2.89 6.40
CA ARG A 48 0.41 1.96 5.42
C ARG A 48 1.18 1.98 4.11
N ALA A 49 1.64 3.16 3.66
CA ALA A 49 2.52 3.29 2.52
C ALA A 49 3.83 2.50 2.75
N GLU A 50 4.43 2.61 3.93
CA GLU A 50 5.64 1.84 4.26
C GLU A 50 5.38 0.33 4.29
N PHE A 51 4.25 -0.11 4.84
CA PHE A 51 3.87 -1.52 4.79
C PHE A 51 3.79 -2.01 3.35
N CYS A 52 3.11 -1.27 2.47
CA CYS A 52 2.99 -1.63 1.06
C CYS A 52 4.33 -1.63 0.32
N LEU A 53 5.31 -0.83 0.75
CA LEU A 53 6.65 -0.87 0.18
C LEU A 53 7.40 -2.15 0.59
N LYS A 54 7.20 -2.62 1.83
CA LYS A 54 7.87 -3.80 2.39
C LYS A 54 7.17 -5.11 2.04
N ALA A 55 5.85 -5.11 1.84
CA ALA A 55 5.05 -6.29 1.55
C ALA A 55 5.52 -7.09 0.31
N PRO A 56 5.89 -6.49 -0.84
CA PRO A 56 6.46 -7.21 -1.98
C PRO A 56 7.73 -7.98 -1.65
N ILE A 57 8.55 -7.48 -0.73
CA ILE A 57 9.81 -8.14 -0.32
C ILE A 57 9.46 -9.42 0.45
N PHE A 58 8.59 -9.32 1.46
CA PHE A 58 8.14 -10.48 2.23
C PHE A 58 7.41 -11.54 1.40
N ILE A 59 6.67 -11.14 0.37
CA ILE A 59 5.97 -12.08 -0.52
C ILE A 59 6.94 -12.74 -1.51
N ARG A 60 7.93 -11.99 -2.03
CA ARG A 60 8.98 -12.55 -2.89
C ARG A 60 9.86 -13.55 -2.13
N ASP A 61 10.25 -13.25 -0.90
CA ASP A 61 11.03 -14.17 -0.06
C ASP A 61 10.26 -15.47 0.23
N ARG A 62 8.91 -15.39 0.35
CA ARG A 62 8.08 -16.58 0.52
C ARG A 62 8.01 -17.43 -0.76
N HIS A 63 8.04 -16.82 -1.93
CA HIS A 63 7.95 -17.53 -3.21
C HIS A 63 9.26 -18.20 -3.63
N GLU A 64 10.43 -17.67 -3.23
CA GLU A 64 11.72 -18.31 -3.51
C GLU A 64 11.97 -19.57 -2.66
N ASN A 65 11.25 -19.73 -1.54
CA ASN A 65 11.37 -20.90 -0.67
C ASN A 65 10.44 -22.07 -1.06
N THR A 66 9.51 -21.84 -1.99
CA THR A 66 8.61 -22.90 -2.51
C THR A 66 9.17 -23.68 -3.69
N ASP A 67 10.25 -23.20 -4.33
CA ASP A 67 10.93 -23.89 -5.45
C ASP A 67 12.11 -24.79 -4.99
N ARG A 68 12.48 -24.81 -3.70
CA ARG A 68 13.60 -25.62 -3.19
C ARG A 68 13.21 -26.90 -2.45
N LYS A 69 11.93 -27.28 -2.43
CA LYS A 69 11.47 -28.58 -1.89
C LYS A 69 10.93 -29.46 -3.03
N THR A 70 11.79 -29.81 -3.97
CA THR A 70 11.57 -30.93 -4.89
C THR A 70 12.91 -31.57 -5.23
N VAL A 71 13.50 -32.26 -4.25
CA VAL A 71 14.45 -33.37 -4.45
C VAL A 71 14.17 -34.40 -3.36
#